data_AF-A0A3N0C0B7-F1
#
_entry.id   AF-A0A3N0C0B7-F1
#
_cell.length_a   1.000
_cell.length_b   1.000
_cell.length_c   1.000
_cell.angle_alpha   90.00
_cell.angle_beta   90.00
_cell.angle_gamma   90.00
#
_symmetry.space_group_name_H-M   'P 1'
#
loop_
_entity.id
_entity.type
_entity.pdbx_description
1 polymer ?
#
loop_
_entity_poly.entity_id
_entity_poly.type
_entity_poly.pdbx_seq_one_letter_code
_entity_poly.pdbx_strand_id
1 'polypeptide(L)'
;MANWLASRSGINDELLHPRSHRPRPAKEVSDALTEHLDSSLRVSGENASAAAGLERIFQCSSGERLQRLAYAQSPQLAGVVGAAISQTHHDDDTVPARG
;
A
#
# COMPACT_ATOMS: atom_id res chain seq x y z
N MET A 1 2.24 17.67 6.01
CA MET A 1 3.35 16.90 6.61
C MET A 1 3.14 15.38 6.49
N ALA A 2 2.00 14.83 6.92
CA ALA A 2 1.70 13.39 6.80
C ALA A 2 1.87 12.84 5.37
N ASN A 3 1.40 13.56 4.35
CA ASN A 3 1.56 13.15 2.95
C ASN A 3 3.04 13.02 2.52
N TRP A 4 3.93 13.87 3.05
CA TRP A 4 5.36 13.83 2.70
C TRP A 4 6.08 12.61 3.31
N LEU A 5 5.76 12.26 4.56
CA LEU A 5 6.29 11.05 5.20
C LEU A 5 5.80 9.78 4.46
N ALA A 6 4.52 9.74 4.11
CA ALA A 6 3.95 8.65 3.32
C ALA A 6 4.60 8.54 1.93
N SER A 7 4.83 9.65 1.22
CA SER A 7 5.50 9.62 -0.08
C SER A 7 6.98 9.23 0.00
N ARG A 8 7.69 9.58 1.08
CA ARG A 8 9.12 9.31 1.23
C ARG A 8 9.41 7.90 1.71
N SER A 9 8.65 7.42 2.69
CA SER A 9 8.92 6.16 3.37
C SER A 9 7.93 5.05 3.04
N GLY A 10 6.79 5.38 2.42
CA GLY A 10 5.73 4.42 2.14
C GLY A 10 5.26 3.75 3.43
N ILE A 11 5.14 2.43 3.40
CA ILE A 11 4.79 1.59 4.55
C ILE A 11 6.01 1.05 5.31
N ASN A 12 7.23 1.42 4.90
CA ASN A 12 8.46 0.80 5.42
C ASN A 12 9.01 1.47 6.69
N ASP A 13 8.37 2.53 7.16
CA ASP A 13 8.87 3.37 8.24
C ASP A 13 7.69 3.97 9.03
N GLU A 14 7.97 4.97 9.86
CA GLU A 14 6.97 5.66 10.65
C GLU A 14 6.06 6.58 9.82
N LEU A 15 4.77 6.52 10.11
CA LEU A 15 3.73 7.42 9.62
C LEU A 15 3.17 8.25 10.77
N LEU A 16 2.46 9.33 10.45
CA LEU A 16 1.85 10.19 11.45
C LEU A 16 0.52 9.60 11.93
N HIS A 17 0.42 9.23 13.21
CA HIS A 17 -0.79 8.66 13.79
C HIS A 17 -1.94 9.68 13.82
N PRO A 18 -3.15 9.34 13.31
CA PRO A 18 -4.22 10.30 13.05
C PRO A 18 -4.81 10.95 14.30
N ARG A 19 -4.75 10.29 15.46
CA ARG A 19 -5.32 10.82 16.72
C ARG A 19 -4.31 11.49 17.65
N SER A 20 -3.05 11.06 17.61
CA SER A 20 -2.01 11.50 18.55
C SER A 20 -1.01 12.44 17.90
N HIS A 21 -1.02 12.51 16.56
CA HIS A 21 -0.09 13.30 15.74
C HIS A 21 1.38 13.02 16.05
N ARG A 22 1.69 11.76 16.41
CA ARG A 22 3.06 11.29 16.63
C ARG A 22 3.48 10.28 15.56
N PRO A 23 4.77 10.25 15.18
CA PRO A 23 5.32 9.16 14.37
C PRO A 23 5.08 7.82 15.07
N ARG A 24 4.55 6.84 14.32
CA ARG A 24 4.32 5.45 14.75
C ARG A 24 4.52 4.52 13.55
N PRO A 25 4.82 3.23 13.76
CA PRO A 25 4.97 2.28 12.66
C PRO A 25 3.78 2.30 11.70
N ALA A 26 4.03 2.21 10.39
CA ALA A 26 2.98 2.29 9.37
C ALA A 26 1.80 1.35 9.63
N LYS A 27 2.04 0.12 10.09
CA LYS A 27 0.98 -0.85 10.43
C LYS A 27 0.04 -0.33 11.51
N GLU A 28 0.59 0.23 12.57
CA GLU A 28 -0.19 0.78 13.68
C GLU A 28 -1.02 2.00 13.24
N VAL A 29 -0.44 2.86 12.41
CA VAL A 29 -1.13 4.03 11.86
C VAL A 29 -2.26 3.62 10.92
N SER A 30 -2.02 2.63 10.06
CA SER A 30 -3.02 2.07 9.16
C SER A 30 -4.17 1.40 9.92
N ASP A 31 -3.88 0.65 10.98
CA ASP A 31 -4.91 0.03 11.83
C ASP A 31 -5.75 1.10 12.53
N ALA A 32 -5.12 2.13 13.11
CA ALA A 32 -5.82 3.23 13.75
C ALA A 32 -6.68 4.05 12.78
N LEU A 33 -6.26 4.16 11.51
CA LEU A 33 -7.04 4.81 10.47
C LEU A 33 -8.26 3.96 10.07
N THR A 34 -8.09 2.65 9.88
CA THR A 34 -9.21 1.75 9.56
C THR A 34 -10.22 1.69 10.70
N GLU A 35 -9.77 1.65 11.96
CA GLU A 35 -10.65 1.73 13.13
C GLU A 35 -11.42 3.06 13.15
N HIS A 36 -10.77 4.17 12.81
CA HIS A 36 -11.42 5.47 12.72
C HIS A 36 -12.51 5.54 11.63
N LEU A 37 -12.31 4.81 10.52
CA LEU A 37 -13.21 4.78 9.37
C LEU A 37 -14.24 3.64 9.43
N ASP A 38 -14.18 2.75 10.43
CA ASP A 38 -14.99 1.52 10.51
C ASP A 38 -16.48 1.79 10.32
N SER A 39 -17.00 2.80 11.02
CA SER A 39 -18.42 3.18 10.95
C SER A 39 -18.84 3.62 9.54
N SER A 40 -18.01 4.41 8.85
CA SER A 40 -18.25 4.84 7.47
C SER A 40 -18.11 3.67 6.48
N LEU A 41 -17.10 2.84 6.64
CA LEU A 41 -16.86 1.67 5.77
C LEU A 41 -17.94 0.61 5.91
N ARG A 42 -18.53 0.46 7.10
CA ARG A 42 -19.68 -0.44 7.32
C ARG A 42 -20.95 0.05 6.64
N VAL A 43 -21.17 1.37 6.59
CA VAL A 43 -22.31 1.97 5.88
C VAL A 43 -22.19 1.74 4.37
N SER A 44 -20.97 1.84 3.82
CA SER A 44 -20.71 1.57 2.39
C SER A 44 -20.58 0.08 2.05
N GLY A 45 -20.42 -0.80 3.05
CA GLY A 45 -20.14 -2.23 2.84
C GLY A 45 -18.70 -2.55 2.40
N GLU A 46 -17.78 -1.58 2.48
CA GLU A 46 -16.42 -1.69 1.94
C GLU A 46 -15.38 -2.12 2.98
N ASN A 47 -15.79 -2.32 4.22
CA ASN A 47 -14.88 -2.61 5.35
C ASN A 47 -13.99 -3.84 5.09
N ALA A 48 -14.58 -4.95 4.64
CA ALA A 48 -13.83 -6.17 4.33
C ALA A 48 -12.82 -5.98 3.19
N SER A 49 -13.20 -5.25 2.15
CA SER A 49 -12.33 -4.93 1.00
C SER A 49 -11.17 -4.03 1.42
N ALA A 50 -11.44 -3.04 2.28
CA ALA A 50 -10.41 -2.15 2.81
C ALA A 50 -9.40 -2.92 3.69
N ALA A 51 -9.88 -3.80 4.58
CA ALA A 51 -9.02 -4.64 5.41
C ALA A 51 -8.13 -5.57 4.56
N ALA A 52 -8.73 -6.27 3.58
CA ALA A 52 -7.99 -7.16 2.68
C ALA A 52 -6.96 -6.41 1.81
N GLY A 53 -7.31 -5.21 1.33
CA GLY A 53 -6.37 -4.36 0.60
C GLY A 53 -5.18 -3.93 1.45
N LEU A 54 -5.43 -3.57 2.72
CA LEU A 54 -4.38 -3.21 3.66
C LEU A 54 -3.44 -4.39 3.94
N GLU A 55 -4.00 -5.58 4.20
CA GLU A 55 -3.20 -6.80 4.38
C GLU A 55 -2.34 -7.10 3.14
N ARG A 56 -2.91 -6.99 1.93
CA ARG A 56 -2.14 -7.17 0.69
C ARG A 56 -1.00 -6.18 0.59
N ILE A 57 -1.21 -4.91 0.93
CA ILE A 57 -0.17 -3.88 0.91
C ILE A 57 0.98 -4.22 1.88
N PHE A 58 0.69 -4.80 3.05
CA PHE A 58 1.73 -5.20 4.01
C PHE A 58 2.40 -6.55 3.68
N GLN A 59 1.71 -7.46 2.99
CA GLN A 59 2.24 -8.76 2.59
C GLN A 59 3.07 -8.70 1.31
N CYS A 60 2.62 -7.91 0.33
CA CYS A 60 3.32 -7.72 -0.93
C CYS A 60 4.41 -6.65 -0.75
N SER A 61 5.58 -6.89 -1.33
CA SER A 61 6.59 -5.85 -1.45
C SER A 61 6.01 -4.66 -2.20
N SER A 62 6.13 -3.49 -1.59
CA SER A 62 5.66 -2.22 -2.14
C SER A 62 6.30 -1.91 -3.50
N GLY A 63 5.58 -1.18 -4.35
CA GLY A 63 5.99 -0.91 -5.73
C GLY A 63 7.37 -0.24 -5.83
N GLU A 64 7.72 0.64 -4.88
CA GLU A 64 9.05 1.27 -4.85
C GLU A 64 10.17 0.27 -4.53
N ARG A 65 9.91 -0.76 -3.71
CA ARG A 65 10.90 -1.81 -3.44
C ARG A 65 11.15 -2.65 -4.68
N LEU A 66 10.08 -3.03 -5.39
CA LEU A 66 10.19 -3.75 -6.67
C LEU A 66 10.92 -2.92 -7.73
N GLN A 67 10.61 -1.63 -7.84
CA GLN A 67 11.29 -0.72 -8.76
C GLN A 67 12.78 -0.54 -8.43
N ARG A 68 13.13 -0.41 -7.15
CA ARG A 68 14.53 -0.32 -6.70
C ARG A 68 15.30 -1.62 -6.96
N LEU A 69 14.67 -2.78 -6.76
CA LEU A 69 15.27 -4.08 -7.08
C LEU A 69 15.48 -4.26 -8.59
N ALA A 70 14.50 -3.87 -9.41
CA ALA A 70 14.63 -3.90 -10.86
C ALA A 70 15.78 -3.01 -11.35
N TYR A 71 15.90 -1.81 -10.80
CA TYR A 71 17.00 -0.90 -11.12
C TYR A 71 18.37 -1.41 -10.64
N ALA A 72 18.44 -2.03 -9.46
CA ALA A 72 19.69 -2.61 -8.94
C ALA A 72 20.17 -3.80 -9.79
N GLN A 73 19.26 -4.62 -10.31
CA GLN A 73 19.60 -5.74 -11.18
C GLN A 73 19.94 -5.30 -12.62
N SER A 74 19.31 -4.24 -13.11
CA SER A 74 19.58 -3.68 -14.42
C SER A 74 19.35 -2.16 -14.39
N PRO A 75 20.42 -1.33 -14.37
CA PRO A 75 20.35 0.11 -14.12
C PRO A 75 19.85 0.91 -15.33
N GLN A 76 18.77 0.43 -15.94
CA GLN A 76 18.05 1.05 -17.04
C GLN A 76 16.60 1.28 -16.62
N LEU A 77 16.12 2.50 -16.87
CA LEU A 77 14.75 2.89 -16.52
C LEU A 77 13.71 2.00 -17.23
N ALA A 78 14.02 1.52 -18.44
CA ALA A 78 13.16 0.59 -19.18
C ALA A 78 12.89 -0.71 -18.41
N GLY A 79 13.88 -1.24 -17.68
CA GLY A 79 13.72 -2.44 -16.86
C GLY A 79 12.80 -2.20 -15.65
N VAL A 80 12.86 -1.00 -15.07
CA VAL A 80 11.97 -0.57 -13.98
C VAL A 80 10.52 -0.45 -14.47
N VAL A 81 10.30 0.16 -15.64
CA VAL A 81 8.98 0.29 -16.26
C VAL A 81 8.40 -1.07 -16.64
N GLY A 82 9.22 -1.97 -17.21
CA GLY A 82 8.82 -3.34 -17.52
C GLY A 82 8.32 -4.09 -16.27
N ALA A 83 9.06 -4.01 -15.17
CA ALA A 83 8.66 -4.62 -13.89
C ALA A 83 7.33 -4.04 -13.36
N ALA A 84 7.11 -2.73 -13.47
CA ALA A 84 5.86 -2.10 -13.06
C ALA A 84 4.66 -2.58 -13.90
N ILE A 85 4.83 -2.70 -15.22
CA ILE A 85 3.80 -3.23 -16.13
C ILE A 85 3.45 -4.67 -15.77
N SER A 86 4.45 -5.53 -15.56
CA SER A 86 4.22 -6.92 -15.16
C SER A 86 3.43 -7.04 -13.85
N GLN A 87 3.71 -6.18 -12.86
CA GLN A 87 2.98 -6.20 -11.59
C GLN A 87 1.52 -5.77 -11.76
N THR A 88 1.23 -4.72 -12.54
CA THR A 88 -0.13 -4.25 -12.80
C THR A 88 -0.97 -5.33 -13.51
N HIS A 89 -0.37 -6.07 -14.44
CA HIS A 89 -1.05 -7.18 -15.11
C HIS A 89 -1.25 -8.40 -14.21
N HIS A 90 -0.34 -8.65 -13.27
CA HIS A 90 -0.47 -9.77 -12.32
C HIS A 90 -1.59 -9.53 -11.29
N ASP A 91 -1.85 -8.27 -10.93
CA ASP A 91 -2.96 -7.91 -10.04
C ASP A 91 -4.34 -8.11 -10.71
N ASP A 92 -4.43 -7.94 -12.04
CA ASP A 92 -5.67 -8.10 -12.82
C ASP A 92 -6.13 -9.57 -12.92
N ASP A 93 -5.17 -10.52 -12.90
CA ASP A 93 -5.46 -11.97 -12.91
C ASP A 93 -6.07 -12.51 -11.60
N THR A 94 -6.09 -11.70 -10.52
CA THR A 94 -6.58 -12.15 -9.20
C THR A 94 -8.03 -11.76 -8.88
N VAL A 95 -8.72 -11.09 -9.80
CA VAL A 95 -10.16 -10.78 -9.65
C VAL A 95 -10.98 -11.86 -10.36
N PRO A 96 -11.71 -12.75 -9.65
CA PRO A 96 -12.57 -13.71 -10.32
C PRO A 96 -13.63 -12.95 -11.12
N ALA A 97 -13.78 -13.31 -12.40
CA ALA A 97 -14.81 -12.78 -13.27
C ALA A 97 -16.17 -12.90 -12.58
N ARG A 98 -16.81 -11.76 -12.30
CA ARG A 98 -18.18 -11.71 -11.81
C ARG A 98 -19.09 -12.24 -12.91
N GLY A 99 -19.55 -13.48 -12.75
CA GLY A 99 -20.73 -14.02 -13.44
C GLY A 99 -22.02 -13.52 -12.84
#